data_AF-A0A3C0AY70-F1
#
_entry.id   AF-A0A3C0AY70-F1
#
_cell.length_a   1.000
_cell.length_b   1.000
_cell.length_c   1.000
_cell.angle_alpha   90.00
_cell.angle_beta   90.00
_cell.angle_gamma   90.00
#
_symmetry.space_group_name_H-M   'P 1'
#
loop_
_entity.id
_entity.type
_entity.pdbx_description
1 polymer ?
#
loop_
_entity_poly.entity_id
_entity_poly.type
_entity_poly.pdbx_seq_one_letter_code
_entity_poly.pdbx_strand_id
1 'polypeptide(L)'
;MNTKKFLVSGVIGGIINFLLGWLFYGILFKDIYPEGENMNMVFTFLSCLTYSLFIAYIFTKWAGISNPVTGLKAGALIGLFTSLSMNFFMYSNKAVNYPNMILDVVITIFITAIMGAAIAYIIKKLE
;
A
#
# COMPACT_ATOMS: atom_id res chain seq x y z
N MET A 1 -21.28 -4.93 5.83
CA MET A 1 -20.28 -4.87 4.75
C MET A 1 -20.82 -5.67 3.59
N ASN A 2 -20.79 -5.11 2.39
CA ASN A 2 -21.13 -5.84 1.17
C ASN A 2 -19.88 -6.60 0.71
N THR A 3 -19.93 -7.93 0.71
CA THR A 3 -18.79 -8.81 0.38
C THR A 3 -18.25 -8.57 -1.03
N LYS A 4 -19.13 -8.25 -1.99
CA LYS A 4 -18.73 -7.91 -3.36
C LYS A 4 -17.92 -6.61 -3.38
N LYS A 5 -18.36 -5.56 -2.67
CA LYS A 5 -17.62 -4.29 -2.55
C LYS A 5 -16.24 -4.52 -1.96
N PHE A 6 -16.17 -5.27 -0.87
CA PHE A 6 -14.92 -5.60 -0.18
C PHE A 6 -13.93 -6.35 -1.10
N LEU A 7 -14.34 -7.47 -1.69
CA LEU A 7 -13.44 -8.29 -2.50
C LEU A 7 -12.99 -7.57 -3.77
N VAL A 8 -13.92 -6.95 -4.51
CA VAL A 8 -13.58 -6.30 -5.79
C VAL A 8 -12.67 -5.08 -5.56
N SER A 9 -12.97 -4.24 -4.57
CA SER A 9 -12.10 -3.08 -4.26
C SER A 9 -10.73 -3.51 -3.74
N GLY A 10 -10.68 -4.52 -2.86
CA GLY A 10 -9.43 -5.04 -2.32
C GLY A 10 -8.52 -5.68 -3.37
N VAL A 11 -9.06 -6.48 -4.30
CA VAL A 11 -8.26 -7.07 -5.40
C VAL A 11 -7.72 -5.98 -6.32
N ILE A 12 -8.56 -5.02 -6.74
CA ILE A 12 -8.14 -3.92 -7.62
C ILE A 12 -7.07 -3.07 -6.94
N GLY A 13 -7.25 -2.72 -5.66
CA GLY A 13 -6.23 -2.01 -4.90
C GLY A 13 -4.91 -2.80 -4.78
N GLY A 14 -4.98 -4.14 -4.69
CA GLY A 14 -3.79 -4.99 -4.61
C GLY A 14 -2.98 -4.98 -5.90
N ILE A 15 -3.67 -5.02 -7.05
CA ILE A 15 -3.04 -4.89 -8.37
C ILE A 15 -2.38 -3.51 -8.51
N ILE A 16 -3.08 -2.43 -8.13
CA ILE A 16 -2.53 -1.07 -8.18
C ILE A 16 -1.30 -0.94 -7.28
N ASN A 17 -1.38 -1.45 -6.05
CA ASN A 17 -0.26 -1.44 -5.11
C ASN A 17 0.96 -2.18 -5.66
N PHE A 18 0.73 -3.35 -6.26
CA PHE A 18 1.80 -4.15 -6.86
C PHE A 18 2.47 -3.44 -8.04
N LEU A 19 1.68 -2.87 -8.96
CA LEU A 19 2.20 -2.14 -10.13
C LEU A 19 2.95 -0.87 -9.72
N LEU A 20 2.46 -0.14 -8.73
CA LEU A 20 3.15 1.04 -8.20
C LEU A 20 4.42 0.66 -7.44
N GLY A 21 4.39 -0.42 -6.65
CA GLY A 21 5.59 -0.95 -6.00
C GLY A 21 6.67 -1.33 -7.01
N TRP A 22 6.29 -2.03 -8.09
CA TRP A 22 7.20 -2.34 -9.18
C TRP A 22 7.75 -1.08 -9.86
N LEU A 23 6.91 -0.08 -10.13
CA LEU A 23 7.35 1.18 -10.71
C LEU A 23 8.37 1.92 -9.82
N PHE A 24 8.07 2.09 -8.53
CA PHE A 24 8.94 2.84 -7.64
C PHE A 24 10.21 2.08 -7.27
N TYR A 25 10.09 0.84 -6.80
CA TYR A 25 11.23 0.08 -6.30
C TYR A 25 12.01 -0.64 -7.40
N GLY A 26 11.34 -1.11 -8.46
CA GLY A 26 11.97 -1.88 -9.54
C GLY A 26 12.48 -1.04 -10.72
N ILE A 27 11.94 0.17 -10.93
CA ILE A 27 12.33 1.03 -12.05
C ILE A 27 12.95 2.35 -11.55
N LEU A 28 12.18 3.16 -10.82
CA LEU A 28 12.61 4.54 -10.49
C LEU A 28 13.75 4.60 -9.48
N PHE A 29 13.76 3.71 -8.49
CA PHE A 29 14.73 3.68 -7.40
C PHE A 29 15.51 2.35 -7.35
N LYS A 30 15.65 1.68 -8.49
CA LYS A 30 16.33 0.37 -8.59
C LYS A 30 17.74 0.36 -8.00
N ASP A 31 18.50 1.43 -8.19
CA ASP A 31 19.89 1.52 -7.69
C ASP A 31 19.95 1.63 -6.16
N ILE A 32 18.89 2.12 -5.53
CA ILE A 32 18.75 2.23 -4.07
C ILE A 32 18.17 0.93 -3.47
N TYR A 33 17.29 0.27 -4.22
CA TYR A 33 16.62 -0.97 -3.83
C TYR A 33 16.98 -2.10 -4.81
N PRO A 34 18.24 -2.61 -4.78
CA PRO A 34 18.63 -3.70 -5.66
C PRO A 34 17.82 -4.96 -5.32
N GLU A 35 17.43 -5.69 -6.36
CA GLU A 35 16.75 -6.97 -6.19
C GLU A 35 17.68 -7.95 -5.48
N GLY A 36 17.19 -8.57 -4.40
CA GLY A 36 17.91 -9.64 -3.74
C GLY A 36 17.88 -10.92 -4.57
N GLU A 37 18.95 -11.71 -4.53
CA GLU A 37 19.06 -12.98 -5.28
C GLU A 37 17.90 -13.96 -5.01
N ASN A 38 17.25 -13.85 -3.84
CA ASN A 38 16.14 -14.70 -3.41
C ASN A 38 14.76 -14.00 -3.48
N MET A 39 14.61 -12.97 -4.32
CA MET A 39 13.34 -12.25 -4.43
C MET A 39 12.20 -13.17 -4.88
N ASN A 40 11.15 -13.25 -4.07
CA ASN A 40 9.96 -14.03 -4.38
C ASN A 40 8.80 -13.11 -4.81
N MET A 41 8.56 -13.05 -6.12
CA MET A 41 7.55 -12.18 -6.72
C MET A 41 6.11 -12.57 -6.31
N VAL A 42 5.85 -13.86 -6.08
CA VAL A 42 4.54 -14.34 -5.62
C VAL A 42 4.24 -13.84 -4.21
N PHE A 43 5.21 -13.93 -3.30
CA PHE A 43 5.05 -13.41 -1.93
C PHE A 43 4.92 -11.88 -1.91
N THR A 44 5.61 -11.19 -2.82
CA THR A 44 5.45 -9.74 -3.01
C THR A 44 4.01 -9.41 -3.42
N PHE A 45 3.48 -10.10 -4.43
CA PHE A 45 2.10 -9.92 -4.86
C PHE A 45 1.08 -10.26 -3.75
N LEU A 46 1.28 -11.36 -3.01
CA LEU A 46 0.41 -11.74 -1.90
C LEU A 46 0.45 -10.71 -0.76
N SER A 47 1.60 -10.10 -0.48
CA SER A 47 1.71 -8.99 0.46
C SER A 47 0.88 -7.79 -0.01
N CYS A 48 1.03 -7.39 -1.28
CA CYS A 48 0.23 -6.30 -1.84
C CYS A 48 -1.27 -6.57 -1.79
N LEU A 49 -1.68 -7.80 -2.11
CA LEU A 49 -3.07 -8.22 -2.11
C LEU A 49 -3.67 -8.22 -0.70
N THR A 50 -2.98 -8.81 0.28
CA THR A 50 -3.45 -8.88 1.67
C THR A 50 -3.52 -7.50 2.30
N TYR A 51 -2.54 -6.63 2.05
CA TYR A 51 -2.53 -5.26 2.55
C TYR A 51 -3.68 -4.41 1.97
N SER A 52 -3.92 -4.52 0.66
CA SER A 52 -5.05 -3.84 0.02
C SER A 52 -6.41 -4.37 0.50
N LEU A 53 -6.55 -5.68 0.69
CA LEU A 53 -7.75 -6.27 1.29
C LEU A 53 -7.98 -5.73 2.70
N PHE A 54 -6.94 -5.59 3.52
CA PHE A 54 -7.07 -5.00 4.84
C PHE A 54 -7.57 -3.55 4.79
N ILE A 55 -7.04 -2.72 3.88
CA ILE A 55 -7.52 -1.34 3.72
C ILE A 55 -8.95 -1.29 3.18
N ALA A 56 -9.31 -2.16 2.23
CA ALA A 56 -10.69 -2.30 1.77
C ALA A 56 -11.64 -2.71 2.89
N TYR A 57 -11.20 -3.58 3.81
CA TYR A 57 -11.98 -3.94 5.00
C TYR A 57 -12.20 -2.72 5.91
N ILE A 58 -11.14 -1.95 6.19
CA ILE A 58 -11.26 -0.69 6.97
C ILE A 58 -12.29 0.22 6.32
N PHE A 59 -12.19 0.45 5.01
CA PHE A 59 -13.07 1.39 4.31
C PHE A 59 -14.52 0.92 4.27
N THR A 60 -14.76 -0.37 4.03
CA THR A 60 -16.12 -0.91 3.86
C THR A 60 -16.82 -1.31 5.16
N LYS A 61 -16.08 -1.70 6.20
CA LYS A 61 -16.65 -2.23 7.45
C LYS A 61 -16.47 -1.31 8.65
N TRP A 62 -15.33 -0.62 8.78
CA TRP A 62 -15.04 0.19 9.97
C TRP A 62 -15.31 1.67 9.77
N ALA A 63 -14.89 2.24 8.64
CA ALA A 63 -14.91 3.69 8.42
C ALA A 63 -16.02 4.17 7.49
N GLY A 64 -16.60 3.30 6.65
CA GLY A 64 -17.63 3.69 5.69
C GLY A 64 -17.13 4.65 4.60
N ILE A 65 -15.89 4.49 4.14
CA ILE A 65 -15.26 5.37 3.15
C ILE A 65 -15.59 4.89 1.73
N SER A 66 -16.28 5.74 0.96
CA SER A 66 -16.52 5.55 -0.48
C SER A 66 -16.12 6.79 -1.33
N ASN A 67 -15.79 7.91 -0.72
CA ASN A 67 -15.30 9.09 -1.45
C ASN A 67 -13.80 8.94 -1.80
N PRO A 68 -13.38 9.07 -3.09
CA PRO A 68 -11.97 8.94 -3.49
C PRO A 68 -11.01 9.91 -2.80
N VAL A 69 -11.40 11.16 -2.56
CA VAL A 69 -10.57 12.15 -1.86
C VAL A 69 -10.37 11.77 -0.39
N THR A 70 -11.41 11.23 0.24
CA THR A 70 -11.31 10.72 1.61
C THR A 70 -10.47 9.45 1.65
N GLY A 71 -10.63 8.56 0.67
CA GLY A 71 -9.81 7.37 0.50
C GLY A 71 -8.33 7.67 0.27
N LEU A 72 -8.02 8.73 -0.49
CA LEU A 72 -6.66 9.21 -0.70
C LEU A 72 -6.00 9.64 0.61
N LYS A 73 -6.68 10.49 1.39
CA LYS A 73 -6.18 10.99 2.68
C LYS A 73 -6.03 9.85 3.70
N ALA A 74 -7.02 8.98 3.78
CA ALA A 74 -6.99 7.82 4.68
C ALA A 74 -5.89 6.84 4.29
N GLY A 75 -5.73 6.57 2.98
CA GLY A 75 -4.65 5.74 2.45
C GLY A 75 -3.27 6.30 2.79
N ALA A 76 -3.05 7.61 2.55
CA ALA A 76 -1.81 8.29 2.90
C ALA A 76 -1.47 8.18 4.39
N LEU A 77 -2.47 8.36 5.26
CA LEU A 77 -2.27 8.27 6.71
C LEU A 77 -1.96 6.83 7.16
N ILE A 78 -2.66 5.85 6.60
CA ILE A 78 -2.37 4.43 6.86
C ILE A 78 -0.95 4.10 6.41
N GLY A 79 -0.56 4.51 5.19
CA GLY A 79 0.78 4.30 4.66
C GLY A 79 1.89 4.92 5.50
N LEU A 80 1.68 6.14 5.99
CA LEU A 80 2.61 6.82 6.90
C LEU A 80 2.87 5.96 8.15
N PHE A 81 1.82 5.54 8.86
CA PHE A 81 1.98 4.78 10.09
C PHE A 81 2.52 3.37 9.84
N THR A 82 2.09 2.69 8.78
CA THR A 82 2.57 1.34 8.48
C THR A 82 4.02 1.35 8.03
N SER A 83 4.43 2.32 7.20
CA SER A 83 5.83 2.43 6.75
C SER A 83 6.75 2.81 7.90
N LEU A 84 6.36 3.75 8.77
CA LEU A 84 7.16 4.09 9.96
C LEU A 84 7.32 2.88 10.88
N SER A 85 6.22 2.16 11.15
CA SER A 85 6.24 0.94 11.97
C SER A 85 7.19 -0.12 11.38
N MET A 86 7.07 -0.41 10.08
CA MET A 86 7.92 -1.37 9.39
C MET A 86 9.39 -0.94 9.38
N ASN A 87 9.69 0.33 9.11
CA ASN A 87 11.05 0.84 9.09
C ASN A 87 11.69 0.82 10.48
N PHE A 88 10.98 1.25 11.53
CA PHE A 88 11.49 1.19 12.90
C PHE A 88 11.79 -0.24 13.33
N PHE A 89 10.91 -1.18 12.97
CA PHE A 89 11.16 -2.59 13.24
C PHE A 89 12.35 -3.13 12.44
N MET A 90 12.44 -2.78 11.15
CA MET A 90 13.52 -3.22 10.27
C MET A 90 14.90 -2.70 10.72
N TYR A 91 15.00 -1.44 11.16
CA TYR A 91 16.23 -0.83 11.64
C TYR A 91 16.53 -1.11 13.12
N SER A 92 15.67 -1.83 13.84
CA SER A 92 15.89 -2.16 15.26
C SER A 92 17.15 -3.00 15.52
N ASN A 93 17.63 -3.75 14.52
CA ASN A 93 18.76 -4.66 14.63
C ASN A 93 19.90 -4.36 13.63
N LYS A 94 19.93 -3.15 13.03
CA LYS A 94 20.97 -2.73 12.08
C LYS A 94 21.20 -1.22 12.16
N ALA A 95 22.34 -0.75 11.63
CA ALA A 95 22.61 0.67 11.53
C ALA A 95 21.51 1.41 10.74
N VAL A 96 21.04 2.54 11.26
CA VAL A 96 19.95 3.31 10.66
C VAL A 96 20.46 4.06 9.42
N ASN A 97 19.80 3.84 8.28
CA ASN A 97 19.99 4.64 7.08
C ASN A 97 18.79 5.59 6.92
N TYR A 98 18.93 6.80 7.48
CA TYR A 98 17.87 7.82 7.49
C TYR A 98 17.43 8.24 6.08
N PRO A 99 18.33 8.51 5.11
CA PRO A 99 17.92 8.82 3.74
C PRO A 99 17.01 7.75 3.12
N ASN A 100 17.40 6.47 3.21
CA ASN A 100 16.59 5.37 2.65
C ASN A 100 15.26 5.20 3.41
N MET A 101 15.28 5.37 4.72
CA MET A 101 14.05 5.30 5.53
C MET A 101 13.05 6.40 5.16
N ILE A 102 13.52 7.66 5.04
CA ILE A 102 12.66 8.79 4.67
C ILE A 102 12.10 8.59 3.26
N LEU A 103 12.94 8.13 2.32
CA LEU A 103 12.52 7.85 0.95
C LEU A 103 11.44 6.76 0.91
N ASP A 104 11.64 5.65 1.62
CA ASP A 104 10.66 4.56 1.69
C ASP A 104 9.31 5.02 2.27
N VAL A 105 9.34 5.84 3.32
CA VAL A 105 8.14 6.42 3.92
C VAL A 105 7.38 7.27 2.90
N VAL A 106 8.09 8.14 2.17
CA VAL A 106 7.47 8.99 1.14
C VAL A 106 6.86 8.13 0.03
N ILE A 107 7.60 7.16 -0.50
CA ILE A 107 7.11 6.25 -1.54
C ILE A 107 5.86 5.52 -1.04
N THR A 108 5.91 4.93 0.16
CA THR A 108 4.77 4.19 0.71
C THR A 108 3.54 5.06 0.88
N ILE A 109 3.68 6.31 1.36
CA ILE A 109 2.58 7.27 1.46
C ILE A 109 1.95 7.51 0.07
N PHE A 110 2.77 7.75 -0.96
CA PHE A 110 2.27 7.97 -2.32
C PHE A 110 1.53 6.75 -2.86
N ILE A 111 2.11 5.56 -2.74
CA ILE A 111 1.51 4.31 -3.21
C ILE A 111 0.17 4.07 -2.51
N THR A 112 0.14 4.17 -1.19
CA THR A 112 -1.05 3.90 -0.38
C THR A 112 -2.14 4.95 -0.53
N ALA A 113 -1.78 6.20 -0.79
CA ALA A 113 -2.72 7.25 -1.13
C ALA A 113 -3.47 6.94 -2.44
N ILE A 114 -2.73 6.56 -3.49
CA ILE A 114 -3.31 6.22 -4.80
C ILE A 114 -4.16 4.94 -4.68
N MET A 115 -3.63 3.91 -4.02
CA MET A 115 -4.37 2.68 -3.74
C MET A 115 -5.66 2.96 -2.95
N GLY A 116 -5.59 3.77 -1.89
CA GLY A 116 -6.75 4.15 -1.08
C GLY A 116 -7.81 4.91 -1.90
N ALA A 117 -7.38 5.85 -2.74
CA ALA A 117 -8.29 6.56 -3.65
C ALA A 117 -9.01 5.60 -4.60
N ALA A 118 -8.29 4.63 -5.17
CA ALA A 118 -8.85 3.63 -6.07
C ALA A 118 -9.82 2.67 -5.36
N ILE A 119 -9.48 2.18 -4.17
CA ILE A 119 -10.35 1.34 -3.33
C ILE A 119 -11.67 2.08 -3.07
N ALA A 120 -11.60 3.32 -2.58
CA ALA A 120 -12.79 4.13 -2.30
C ALA A 120 -13.64 4.39 -3.56
N TYR A 121 -12.99 4.69 -4.69
CA TYR A 121 -13.67 4.86 -5.98
C TYR A 121 -14.46 3.61 -6.39
N ILE A 122 -13.86 2.42 -6.28
CA ILE A 122 -14.53 1.16 -6.62
C ILE A 122 -15.68 0.87 -5.65
N ILE A 123 -15.52 1.15 -4.36
CA ILE A 123 -16.60 1.00 -3.36
C ILE A 123 -17.81 1.85 -3.76
N LYS A 124 -17.58 3.12 -4.14
CA LYS A 124 -18.64 4.04 -4.61
C LYS A 124 -19.27 3.59 -5.92
N LYS A 125 -18.48 3.12 -6.88
CA LYS A 125 -19.01 2.63 -8.18
C LYS A 125 -19.93 1.42 -8.02
N LEU A 126 -19.77 0.66 -6.93
CA LEU A 126 -20.56 -0.53 -6.61
C LEU A 126 -21.71 -0.24 -5.63
N GLU A 127 -21.92 1.02 -5.22
CA GLU A 127 -23.14 1.48 -4.52
C GLU A 127 -24.36 1.43 -5.45
#